data_AF-A0A5J4NHE2-F1
#
_entry.id   AF-A0A5J4NHE2-F1
#
_cell.length_a   1.000
_cell.length_b   1.000
_cell.length_c   1.000
_cell.angle_alpha   90.00
_cell.angle_beta   90.00
_cell.angle_gamma   90.00
#
_symmetry.space_group_name_H-M   'P 1'
#
loop_
_entity.id
_entity.type
_entity.pdbx_description
1 polymer ?
#
loop_
_entity_poly.entity_id
_entity_poly.type
_entity_poly.pdbx_seq_one_letter_code
_entity_poly.pdbx_strand_id
1 'polypeptide(L)'
;MTVTSGCVTLKKDAQNLVGISIGGGSPYCPCLYIVQVFDSTPASEDGTLQAGDEVTGVNGIPVKGKSKVEAARLIQSFKDRVVINYNKLHADPKLGKTLDIVLKKAKHRVVESMESSTADALGLSRAILVNGKTMCTLLTYLHRLLDGLVKKFDELNKTANMFTGLMNHSKNLLRAIYELSRIYGALGEVFSEIGVKEPMLRTSEAFSQFGVTHRSMERFSIEMLKKIKPIVADLNTFLRKAIPDTRLTIKKYLDVKFEYLSYCLKVKEMDDEEYGFAMVHEPLYRVETGNYEYRLILRCRQDARSRFAKMRSDVLVKLELLDNKHVQDTVLQLQRFIDAMATYHDQCYQVMKQAKIFPLEVDLDRNAFTYSTGIISPDEDEPEMGEEVVNKEFEEESALAGDVQLIDLADVDVAGPANNMRRTQEREVPPMKSNGHSELADWSVFNGESLRQPDHSAMTDVFRTD
;
A
#
# COMPACT_ATOMS: atom_id res chain seq x y z
N MET A 1 32.00 -16.25 -25.95
CA MET A 1 31.68 -14.80 -25.74
C MET A 1 31.99 -14.06 -27.02
N THR A 2 31.23 -13.03 -27.34
CA THR A 2 31.62 -12.05 -28.36
C THR A 2 32.35 -10.88 -27.70
N VAL A 3 33.39 -10.37 -28.34
CA VAL A 3 34.07 -9.14 -27.94
C VAL A 3 34.06 -8.23 -29.14
N THR A 4 33.59 -7.00 -28.96
CA THR A 4 33.60 -5.98 -30.03
C THR A 4 34.62 -4.92 -29.68
N SER A 5 35.70 -4.83 -30.45
CA SER A 5 36.67 -3.75 -30.33
C SER A 5 36.06 -2.45 -30.85
N GLY A 6 36.36 -1.33 -30.18
CA GLY A 6 35.91 0.00 -30.56
C GLY A 6 36.84 1.09 -30.03
N CYS A 7 36.57 2.33 -30.42
CA CYS A 7 37.21 3.49 -29.83
C CYS A 7 36.16 4.59 -29.58
N VAL A 8 36.35 5.36 -28.53
CA VAL A 8 35.45 6.46 -28.13
C VAL A 8 36.28 7.70 -27.81
N THR A 9 35.82 8.86 -28.26
CA THR A 9 36.51 10.15 -28.03
C THR A 9 35.79 10.95 -26.97
N LEU A 10 36.26 10.87 -25.73
CA LEU A 10 35.68 11.61 -24.61
C LEU A 10 36.26 13.01 -24.52
N LYS A 11 35.40 14.02 -24.38
CA LYS A 11 35.78 15.36 -23.91
C LYS A 11 35.86 15.30 -22.38
N LYS A 12 36.93 15.83 -21.79
CA LYS A 12 37.14 15.81 -20.34
C LYS A 12 36.35 16.89 -19.62
N ASP A 13 36.15 16.69 -18.31
CA ASP A 13 35.59 17.69 -17.41
C ASP A 13 36.60 18.80 -17.06
N ALA A 14 36.15 19.79 -16.27
CA ALA A 14 36.97 20.91 -15.83
C ALA A 14 38.15 20.48 -14.93
N GLN A 15 38.10 19.28 -14.37
CA GLN A 15 39.14 18.66 -13.55
C GLN A 15 40.11 17.78 -14.38
N ASN A 16 39.98 17.78 -15.72
CA ASN A 16 40.76 16.97 -16.66
C ASN A 16 40.56 15.44 -16.47
N LEU A 17 39.41 15.04 -15.92
CA LEU A 17 38.99 13.65 -15.72
C LEU A 17 37.97 13.21 -16.78
N VAL A 18 37.82 11.89 -16.91
CA VAL A 18 36.81 11.24 -17.77
C VAL A 18 35.72 10.51 -16.98
N GLY A 19 35.94 10.27 -15.68
CA GLY A 19 34.98 9.59 -14.80
C GLY A 19 34.93 8.06 -14.88
N ILE A 20 36.06 7.40 -15.15
CA ILE A 20 36.19 5.93 -15.05
C ILE A 20 37.21 5.52 -13.97
N SER A 21 36.94 4.39 -13.31
CA SER A 21 37.89 3.68 -12.45
C SER A 21 38.46 2.47 -13.19
N ILE A 22 39.77 2.21 -13.07
CA ILE A 22 40.48 1.17 -13.81
C ILE A 22 41.06 0.14 -12.82
N GLY A 23 40.83 -1.15 -13.10
CA GLY A 23 41.36 -2.30 -12.39
C GLY A 23 42.22 -3.19 -13.28
N GLY A 24 42.81 -4.22 -12.67
CA GLY A 24 43.78 -5.10 -13.34
C GLY A 24 45.10 -4.39 -13.66
N GLY A 25 45.71 -4.80 -14.76
CA GLY A 25 47.05 -4.40 -15.19
C GLY A 25 48.20 -5.12 -14.48
N SER A 26 49.41 -4.78 -14.92
CA SER A 26 50.68 -5.32 -14.42
C SER A 26 50.87 -5.09 -12.91
N PRO A 27 51.45 -6.05 -12.15
CA PRO A 27 52.09 -7.29 -12.63
C PRO A 27 51.15 -8.49 -12.80
N TYR A 28 50.03 -8.54 -12.08
CA TYR A 28 49.26 -9.78 -11.91
C TYR A 28 48.17 -10.02 -12.97
N CYS A 29 47.73 -9.00 -13.70
CA CYS A 29 46.65 -9.13 -14.70
C CYS A 29 47.10 -8.63 -16.08
N PRO A 30 46.93 -9.43 -17.16
CA PRO A 30 47.43 -9.07 -18.49
C PRO A 30 46.64 -7.94 -19.18
N CYS A 31 45.42 -7.67 -18.71
CA CYS A 31 44.52 -6.64 -19.25
C CYS A 31 44.16 -5.60 -18.19
N LEU A 32 43.86 -4.38 -18.64
CA LEU A 32 43.24 -3.32 -17.85
C LEU A 32 41.74 -3.31 -18.16
N TYR A 33 40.90 -3.10 -17.15
CA TYR A 33 39.44 -3.07 -17.35
C TYR A 33 38.76 -2.02 -16.47
N ILE A 34 37.58 -1.60 -16.91
CA ILE A 34 36.78 -0.58 -16.21
C ILE A 34 36.08 -1.22 -15.01
N VAL A 35 36.39 -0.76 -13.80
CA VAL A 35 35.75 -1.22 -12.55
C VAL A 35 34.43 -0.48 -12.31
N GLN A 36 34.39 0.80 -12.64
CA GLN A 36 33.23 1.65 -12.44
C GLN A 36 33.27 2.83 -13.41
N VAL A 37 32.10 3.23 -13.89
CA VAL A 37 31.85 4.54 -14.49
C VAL A 37 31.08 5.36 -13.45
N PHE A 38 31.50 6.60 -13.23
CA PHE A 38 30.90 7.50 -12.23
C PHE A 38 29.82 8.36 -12.88
N ASP A 39 28.67 8.49 -12.22
CA ASP A 39 27.52 9.25 -12.71
C ASP A 39 27.89 10.74 -12.85
N SER A 40 27.24 11.45 -13.78
CA SER A 40 27.50 12.88 -14.05
C SER A 40 28.96 13.18 -14.43
N THR A 41 29.56 12.28 -15.24
CA THR A 41 30.89 12.45 -15.81
C THR A 41 30.87 12.17 -17.32
N PRO A 42 31.86 12.63 -18.10
CA PRO A 42 31.84 12.46 -19.55
C PRO A 42 31.70 11.02 -20.04
N ALA A 43 32.32 10.04 -19.38
CA ALA A 43 32.15 8.63 -19.73
C ALA A 43 30.73 8.10 -19.43
N SER A 44 30.05 8.64 -18.43
CA SER A 44 28.65 8.28 -18.11
C SER A 44 27.64 8.96 -19.02
N GLU A 45 27.95 10.16 -19.52
CA GLU A 45 27.09 10.92 -20.44
C GLU A 45 27.16 10.36 -21.87
N ASP A 46 28.36 9.96 -22.31
CA ASP A 46 28.58 9.24 -23.56
C ASP A 46 27.94 7.84 -23.53
N GLY A 47 28.11 7.11 -22.42
CA GLY A 47 27.50 5.79 -22.21
C GLY A 47 28.16 4.63 -22.98
N THR A 48 29.09 4.89 -23.90
CA THR A 48 29.82 3.84 -24.65
C THR A 48 30.67 2.95 -23.74
N LEU A 49 31.32 3.52 -22.71
CA LEU A 49 32.15 2.79 -21.76
C LEU A 49 31.35 2.28 -20.56
N GLN A 50 31.67 1.08 -20.09
CA GLN A 50 30.78 0.34 -19.19
C GLN A 50 31.58 -0.69 -18.36
N ALA A 51 31.25 -0.91 -17.09
CA ALA A 51 32.04 -1.70 -16.15
C ALA A 51 32.19 -3.17 -16.60
N GLY A 52 33.43 -3.66 -16.66
CA GLY A 52 33.83 -4.95 -17.24
C GLY A 52 34.44 -4.84 -18.65
N ASP A 53 34.30 -3.71 -19.34
CA ASP A 53 35.00 -3.47 -20.62
C ASP A 53 36.52 -3.42 -20.41
N GLU A 54 37.28 -4.01 -21.33
CA GLU A 54 38.75 -3.94 -21.31
C GLU A 54 39.22 -2.67 -22.03
N VAL A 55 40.26 -2.03 -21.49
CA VAL A 55 40.94 -0.88 -22.10
C VAL A 55 42.18 -1.39 -22.81
N THR A 56 42.23 -1.24 -24.14
CA THR A 56 43.33 -1.75 -24.99
C THR A 56 44.36 -0.66 -25.33
N GLY A 57 43.94 0.60 -25.39
CA GLY A 57 44.82 1.74 -25.67
C GLY A 57 44.23 3.11 -25.34
N VAL A 58 45.09 4.12 -25.32
CA VAL A 58 44.75 5.52 -25.03
C VAL A 58 45.45 6.41 -26.08
N ASN A 59 44.70 7.16 -26.88
CA ASN A 59 45.21 7.97 -28.00
C ASN A 59 46.16 7.17 -28.92
N GLY A 60 45.77 5.94 -29.28
CA GLY A 60 46.57 5.03 -30.11
C GLY A 60 47.75 4.33 -29.39
N ILE A 61 48.12 4.76 -28.18
CA ILE A 61 49.18 4.13 -27.39
C ILE A 61 48.60 2.88 -26.70
N PRO A 62 49.14 1.67 -26.94
CA PRO A 62 48.66 0.47 -26.27
C PRO A 62 48.91 0.53 -24.75
N VAL A 63 48.00 -0.05 -23.97
CA VAL A 63 48.12 -0.17 -22.50
C VAL A 63 48.26 -1.60 -21.98
N LYS A 64 48.27 -2.60 -22.87
CA LYS A 64 48.59 -3.98 -22.50
C LYS A 64 49.95 -4.05 -21.78
N GLY A 65 50.01 -4.74 -20.66
CA GLY A 65 51.22 -4.86 -19.82
C GLY A 65 51.56 -3.63 -18.96
N LYS A 66 50.77 -2.54 -19.01
CA LYS A 66 50.92 -1.40 -18.09
C LYS A 66 50.16 -1.65 -16.78
N SER A 67 50.62 -1.01 -15.71
CA SER A 67 49.90 -0.94 -14.44
C SER A 67 48.70 0.01 -14.51
N LYS A 68 47.73 -0.17 -13.61
CA LYS A 68 46.57 0.74 -13.46
C LYS A 68 46.97 2.20 -13.22
N VAL A 69 48.11 2.44 -12.54
CA VAL A 69 48.64 3.78 -12.27
C VAL A 69 49.20 4.43 -13.53
N GLU A 70 49.93 3.69 -14.37
CA GLU A 70 50.45 4.19 -15.64
C GLU A 70 49.32 4.47 -16.63
N ALA A 71 48.29 3.61 -16.69
CA ALA A 71 47.11 3.84 -17.52
C ALA A 71 46.36 5.12 -17.11
N ALA A 72 46.16 5.33 -15.81
CA ALA A 72 45.56 6.55 -15.29
C ALA A 72 46.39 7.81 -15.61
N ARG A 73 47.71 7.77 -15.39
CA ARG A 73 48.65 8.85 -15.77
C ARG A 73 48.62 9.14 -17.27
N LEU A 74 48.54 8.10 -18.11
CA LEU A 74 48.48 8.24 -19.56
C LEU A 74 47.19 8.94 -19.99
N ILE A 75 46.04 8.56 -19.43
CA ILE A 75 44.77 9.27 -19.67
C ILE A 75 44.86 10.73 -19.20
N GLN A 76 45.47 10.99 -18.03
CA GLN A 76 45.61 12.34 -17.48
C GLN A 76 46.57 13.24 -18.27
N SER A 77 47.59 12.69 -18.93
CA SER A 77 48.61 13.45 -19.67
C SER A 77 48.05 14.23 -20.86
N PHE A 78 46.97 13.76 -21.48
CA PHE A 78 46.27 14.47 -22.55
C PHE A 78 45.29 15.49 -21.98
N LYS A 79 45.25 16.70 -22.55
CA LYS A 79 44.30 17.76 -22.18
C LYS A 79 43.09 17.75 -23.10
N ASP A 80 41.95 18.23 -22.57
CA ASP A 80 40.64 18.44 -23.22
C ASP A 80 39.94 17.21 -23.82
N ARG A 81 40.63 16.35 -24.57
CA ARG A 81 40.08 15.15 -25.22
C ARG A 81 40.99 13.94 -25.07
N VAL A 82 40.38 12.77 -25.00
CA VAL A 82 41.10 11.49 -25.02
C VAL A 82 40.29 10.43 -25.77
N VAL A 83 40.96 9.73 -26.68
CA VAL A 83 40.46 8.55 -27.36
C VAL A 83 40.79 7.33 -26.51
N ILE A 84 39.77 6.58 -26.11
CA ILE A 84 39.95 5.32 -25.39
C ILE A 84 39.60 4.18 -26.35
N ASN A 85 40.58 3.32 -26.61
CA ASN A 85 40.37 2.08 -27.36
C ASN A 85 39.95 1.00 -26.35
N TYR A 86 38.87 0.29 -26.63
CA TYR A 86 38.28 -0.67 -25.72
C TYR A 86 37.83 -1.96 -26.42
N ASN A 87 37.72 -3.01 -25.63
CA ASN A 87 37.14 -4.30 -25.99
C ASN A 87 35.84 -4.46 -25.19
N LYS A 88 34.70 -4.36 -25.87
CA LYS A 88 33.37 -4.42 -25.27
C LYS A 88 33.08 -5.81 -24.74
N LEU A 89 32.69 -5.90 -23.46
CA LEU A 89 32.32 -7.17 -22.84
C LEU A 89 30.83 -7.47 -23.05
N HIS A 90 30.52 -8.33 -24.02
CA HIS A 90 29.16 -8.87 -24.19
C HIS A 90 28.97 -10.06 -23.24
N ALA A 91 28.63 -9.73 -21.99
CA ALA A 91 28.26 -10.67 -20.95
C ALA A 91 26.76 -10.99 -21.00
N ASP A 92 26.38 -12.28 -20.90
CA ASP A 92 24.99 -12.66 -20.64
C ASP A 92 24.69 -12.45 -19.14
N PRO A 93 23.73 -11.57 -18.76
CA PRO A 93 23.36 -11.35 -17.37
C PRO A 93 22.87 -12.60 -16.63
N LYS A 94 22.47 -13.66 -17.33
CA LYS A 94 22.12 -14.95 -16.71
C LYS A 94 23.32 -15.61 -16.05
N LEU A 95 24.52 -15.50 -16.62
CA LEU A 95 25.74 -16.10 -16.08
C LEU A 95 26.15 -15.44 -14.75
N GLY A 96 25.82 -14.16 -14.56
CA GLY A 96 26.02 -13.45 -13.30
C GLY A 96 24.97 -13.75 -12.22
N LYS A 97 23.98 -14.63 -12.46
CA LYS A 97 22.96 -15.02 -11.48
C LYS A 97 23.27 -16.38 -10.86
N THR A 98 24.41 -16.45 -10.18
CA THR A 98 24.86 -17.67 -9.48
C THR A 98 24.02 -17.95 -8.24
N LEU A 99 24.03 -19.20 -7.76
CA LEU A 99 23.39 -19.59 -6.49
C LEU A 99 23.91 -18.75 -5.31
N ASP A 100 25.18 -18.37 -5.33
CA ASP A 100 25.80 -17.48 -4.34
C ASP A 100 25.11 -16.10 -4.28
N ILE A 101 24.82 -15.49 -5.44
CA ILE A 101 24.05 -14.23 -5.50
C ILE A 101 22.62 -14.42 -4.97
N VAL A 102 21.99 -15.57 -5.24
CA VAL A 102 20.64 -15.88 -4.72
C VAL A 102 20.64 -16.06 -3.20
N LEU A 103 21.63 -16.76 -2.65
CA LEU A 103 21.81 -16.94 -1.20
C LEU A 103 22.13 -15.62 -0.49
N LYS A 104 23.01 -14.79 -1.05
CA LYS A 104 23.27 -13.42 -0.57
C LYS A 104 21.99 -12.57 -0.57
N LYS A 105 21.17 -12.65 -1.62
CA LYS A 105 19.88 -11.96 -1.70
C LYS A 105 18.89 -12.45 -0.65
N ALA A 106 18.85 -13.76 -0.39
CA ALA A 106 18.04 -14.35 0.68
C ALA A 106 18.51 -13.88 2.06
N LYS A 107 19.83 -13.88 2.35
CA LYS A 107 20.41 -13.30 3.57
C LYS A 107 19.93 -11.85 3.77
N HIS A 108 20.07 -10.99 2.76
CA HIS A 108 19.65 -9.59 2.89
C HIS A 108 18.16 -9.44 3.19
N ARG A 109 17.30 -10.26 2.58
CA ARG A 109 15.85 -10.26 2.84
C ARG A 109 15.52 -10.65 4.29
N VAL A 110 16.20 -11.65 4.84
CA VAL A 110 16.02 -12.11 6.23
C VAL A 110 16.50 -11.03 7.21
N VAL A 111 17.71 -10.52 7.03
CA VAL A 111 18.33 -9.55 7.95
C VAL A 111 17.57 -8.23 8.00
N GLU A 112 16.98 -7.78 6.89
CA GLU A 112 16.16 -6.55 6.89
C GLU A 112 14.89 -6.70 7.72
N SER A 113 14.34 -7.91 7.85
CA SER A 113 13.14 -8.21 8.65
C SER A 113 13.41 -8.47 10.14
N MET A 114 14.68 -8.50 10.56
CA MET A 114 15.11 -8.73 11.94
C MET A 114 15.46 -7.42 12.64
N GLU A 115 15.39 -7.40 13.97
CA GLU A 115 15.97 -6.32 14.78
C GLU A 115 17.51 -6.35 14.68
N SER A 116 18.21 -5.24 14.91
CA SER A 116 19.69 -5.24 14.86
C SER A 116 20.30 -6.16 15.92
N SER A 117 19.79 -6.09 17.15
CA SER A 117 20.17 -6.95 18.28
C SER A 117 20.09 -8.45 17.93
N THR A 118 18.99 -8.88 17.32
CA THR A 118 18.78 -10.26 16.86
C THR A 118 19.70 -10.65 15.71
N ALA A 119 19.90 -9.75 14.73
CA ALA A 119 20.78 -10.01 13.60
C ALA A 119 22.25 -10.16 14.06
N ASP A 120 22.70 -9.31 14.98
CA ASP A 120 24.05 -9.35 15.55
C ASP A 120 24.26 -10.62 16.40
N ALA A 121 23.26 -11.05 17.19
CA ALA A 121 23.30 -12.31 17.95
C ALA A 121 23.38 -13.56 17.05
N LEU A 122 22.83 -13.50 15.83
CA LEU A 122 22.92 -14.57 14.83
C LEU A 122 24.18 -14.45 13.93
N GLY A 123 25.07 -13.48 14.17
CA GLY A 123 26.24 -13.22 13.32
C GLY A 123 25.89 -12.70 11.92
N LEU A 124 24.65 -12.26 11.70
CA LEU A 124 24.13 -11.85 10.41
C LEU A 124 24.31 -10.34 10.17
N SER A 125 25.53 -9.92 9.87
CA SER A 125 25.82 -8.51 9.58
C SER A 125 24.92 -7.97 8.45
N ARG A 126 24.24 -6.84 8.72
CA ARG A 126 23.61 -6.00 7.69
C ARG A 126 24.66 -5.60 6.65
N ALA A 127 24.27 -5.51 5.38
CA ALA A 127 25.13 -4.99 4.33
C ALA A 127 25.27 -3.47 4.45
N ILE A 128 26.09 -3.02 5.39
CA ILE A 128 26.60 -1.66 5.39
C ILE A 128 27.58 -1.59 4.21
N LEU A 129 27.21 -0.82 3.17
CA LEU A 129 28.14 -0.47 2.11
C LEU A 129 29.27 0.37 2.73
N VAL A 130 30.39 -0.26 3.08
CA VAL A 130 31.62 0.43 3.49
C VAL A 130 32.70 0.11 2.48
N ASN A 131 32.70 0.89 1.40
CA ASN A 131 33.90 1.04 0.58
C ASN A 131 34.69 2.23 1.12
N GLY A 132 36.01 2.05 1.23
CA GLY A 132 36.83 2.74 2.21
C GLY A 132 37.03 4.25 2.05
N LYS A 133 37.80 4.79 3.00
CA LYS A 133 38.22 6.20 3.16
C LYS A 133 38.53 6.94 1.84
N THR A 134 37.53 7.51 1.15
CA THR A 134 37.57 8.78 0.37
C THR A 134 36.30 9.01 -0.49
N MET A 135 35.10 8.98 0.10
CA MET A 135 33.94 9.76 -0.40
C MET A 135 32.81 9.79 0.64
N CYS A 136 32.94 10.66 1.66
CA CYS A 136 32.06 10.73 2.83
C CYS A 136 30.71 11.44 2.57
N THR A 137 30.28 11.53 1.31
CA THR A 137 29.04 12.22 0.88
C THR A 137 28.07 11.27 0.18
N LEU A 138 28.52 10.46 -0.78
CA LEU A 138 27.60 9.57 -1.51
C LEU A 138 27.01 8.47 -0.59
N LEU A 139 27.80 8.00 0.37
CA LEU A 139 27.42 6.92 1.28
C LEU A 139 26.49 7.36 2.41
N THR A 140 26.79 8.51 3.03
CA THR A 140 25.87 9.20 3.95
C THR A 140 24.57 9.59 3.25
N TYR A 141 24.61 10.01 1.98
CA TYR A 141 23.40 10.29 1.20
C TYR A 141 22.59 9.01 0.90
N LEU A 142 23.25 7.89 0.58
CA LEU A 142 22.59 6.60 0.38
C LEU A 142 21.96 6.04 1.66
N HIS A 143 22.66 6.10 2.80
CA HIS A 143 22.10 5.68 4.10
C HIS A 143 20.93 6.59 4.51
N ARG A 144 21.12 7.92 4.48
CA ARG A 144 20.10 8.91 4.87
C ARG A 144 18.85 8.86 3.97
N LEU A 145 19.00 8.53 2.68
CA LEU A 145 17.86 8.26 1.79
C LEU A 145 17.18 6.93 2.08
N LEU A 146 17.93 5.91 2.50
CA LEU A 146 17.37 4.63 2.90
C LEU A 146 16.55 4.80 4.19
N ASP A 147 17.10 5.48 5.19
CA ASP A 147 16.42 5.85 6.43
C ASP A 147 15.17 6.70 6.14
N GLY A 148 15.27 7.63 5.19
CA GLY A 148 14.14 8.45 4.75
C GLY A 148 13.02 7.63 4.10
N LEU A 149 13.35 6.61 3.30
CA LEU A 149 12.35 5.74 2.67
C LEU A 149 11.73 4.74 3.67
N VAL A 150 12.52 4.20 4.61
CA VAL A 150 12.01 3.36 5.70
C VAL A 150 11.05 4.16 6.58
N LYS A 151 11.43 5.39 6.98
CA LYS A 151 10.54 6.29 7.73
C LYS A 151 9.24 6.57 7.00
N LYS A 152 9.28 6.94 5.70
CA LYS A 152 8.07 7.12 4.88
C LYS A 152 7.20 5.85 4.79
N PHE A 153 7.80 4.66 4.82
CA PHE A 153 7.06 3.40 4.84
C PHE A 153 6.40 3.13 6.20
N ASP A 154 7.08 3.41 7.29
CA ASP A 154 6.53 3.28 8.65
C ASP A 154 5.43 4.31 8.91
N GLU A 155 5.60 5.53 8.43
CA GLU A 155 4.56 6.57 8.39
C GLU A 155 3.34 6.08 7.59
N LEU A 156 3.53 5.58 6.37
CA LEU A 156 2.45 4.98 5.57
C LEU A 156 1.73 3.83 6.30
N ASN A 157 2.45 2.97 7.03
CA ASN A 157 1.86 1.89 7.81
C ASN A 157 1.06 2.39 9.02
N LYS A 158 1.55 3.41 9.74
CA LYS A 158 0.82 4.07 10.84
C LYS A 158 -0.47 4.72 10.33
N THR A 159 -0.38 5.47 9.23
CA THR A 159 -1.51 6.11 8.56
C THR A 159 -2.54 5.07 8.09
N ALA A 160 -2.11 3.97 7.47
CA ALA A 160 -3.00 2.88 7.07
C ALA A 160 -3.74 2.23 8.26
N ASN A 161 -3.07 2.04 9.39
CA ASN A 161 -3.68 1.51 10.62
C ASN A 161 -4.71 2.49 11.20
N MET A 162 -4.37 3.80 11.25
CA MET A 162 -5.30 4.86 11.68
C MET A 162 -6.56 4.90 10.83
N PHE A 163 -6.43 4.87 9.49
CA PHE A 163 -7.58 4.82 8.59
C PHE A 163 -8.40 3.53 8.71
N THR A 164 -7.77 2.40 9.01
CA THR A 164 -8.48 1.14 9.28
C THR A 164 -9.35 1.26 10.53
N GLY A 165 -8.81 1.85 11.61
CA GLY A 165 -9.57 2.17 12.82
C GLY A 165 -10.73 3.12 12.54
N LEU A 166 -10.47 4.22 11.84
CA LEU A 166 -11.48 5.20 11.44
C LEU A 166 -12.62 4.56 10.63
N MET A 167 -12.29 3.78 9.58
CA MET A 167 -13.28 3.08 8.76
C MET A 167 -14.15 2.12 9.60
N ASN A 168 -13.56 1.40 10.54
CA ASN A 168 -14.30 0.47 11.41
C ASN A 168 -15.22 1.23 12.37
N HIS A 169 -14.76 2.32 12.98
CA HIS A 169 -15.59 3.17 13.84
C HIS A 169 -16.72 3.86 13.06
N SER A 170 -16.46 4.38 11.85
CA SER A 170 -17.51 4.94 10.99
C SER A 170 -18.58 3.90 10.63
N LYS A 171 -18.20 2.65 10.35
CA LYS A 171 -19.18 1.56 10.10
C LYS A 171 -20.03 1.25 11.33
N ASN A 172 -19.43 1.15 12.51
CA ASN A 172 -20.15 0.88 13.74
C ASN A 172 -21.11 2.03 14.09
N LEU A 173 -20.67 3.28 13.92
CA LEU A 173 -21.51 4.47 14.12
C LEU A 173 -22.70 4.49 13.15
N LEU A 174 -22.48 4.20 11.86
CA LEU A 174 -23.56 4.13 10.86
C LEU A 174 -24.57 3.03 11.17
N ARG A 175 -24.12 1.86 11.67
CA ARG A 175 -25.02 0.79 12.12
C ARG A 175 -25.86 1.25 13.31
N ALA A 176 -25.25 1.84 14.33
CA ALA A 176 -25.96 2.34 15.51
C ALA A 176 -26.99 3.43 15.18
N ILE A 177 -26.64 4.37 14.29
CA ILE A 177 -27.57 5.39 13.79
C ILE A 177 -28.72 4.76 12.99
N TYR A 178 -28.45 3.75 12.18
CA TYR A 178 -29.48 3.04 11.43
C TYR A 178 -30.46 2.31 12.36
N GLU A 179 -29.98 1.60 13.38
CA GLU A 179 -30.84 0.95 14.37
C GLU A 179 -31.66 1.98 15.18
N LEU A 180 -31.05 3.09 15.60
CA LEU A 180 -31.77 4.20 16.23
C LEU A 180 -32.87 4.77 15.32
N SER A 181 -32.64 4.87 14.01
CA SER A 181 -33.65 5.36 13.06
C SER A 181 -34.87 4.43 12.98
N ARG A 182 -34.67 3.10 13.07
CA ARG A 182 -35.77 2.12 13.14
C ARG A 182 -36.58 2.25 14.43
N ILE A 183 -35.91 2.54 15.55
CA ILE A 183 -36.57 2.81 16.84
C ILE A 183 -37.40 4.10 16.76
N TYR A 184 -36.93 5.15 16.08
CA TYR A 184 -37.73 6.35 15.83
C TYR A 184 -38.97 6.06 14.97
N GLY A 185 -38.87 5.23 13.93
CA GLY A 185 -40.04 4.78 13.16
C GLY A 185 -41.09 4.10 14.04
N ALA A 186 -40.67 3.12 14.84
CA ALA A 186 -41.53 2.36 15.75
C ALA A 186 -42.17 3.23 16.85
N LEU A 187 -41.40 4.11 17.50
CA LEU A 187 -41.95 5.10 18.45
C LEU A 187 -42.97 6.03 17.78
N GLY A 188 -42.69 6.43 16.53
CA GLY A 188 -43.59 7.24 15.72
C GLY A 188 -44.94 6.57 15.45
N GLU A 189 -44.94 5.25 15.25
CA GLU A 189 -46.16 4.44 15.13
C GLU A 189 -46.92 4.33 16.44
N VAL A 190 -46.24 3.95 17.54
CA VAL A 190 -46.86 3.80 18.86
C VAL A 190 -47.49 5.12 19.34
N PHE A 191 -46.79 6.26 19.23
CA PHE A 191 -47.36 7.55 19.59
C PHE A 191 -48.53 7.95 18.70
N SER A 192 -48.50 7.63 17.41
CA SER A 192 -49.66 7.86 16.52
C SER A 192 -50.87 7.00 16.93
N GLU A 193 -50.65 5.75 17.33
CA GLU A 193 -51.72 4.85 17.78
C GLU A 193 -52.35 5.29 19.10
N ILE A 194 -51.53 5.69 20.09
CA ILE A 194 -52.00 6.26 21.36
C ILE A 194 -52.80 7.54 21.07
N GLY A 195 -52.28 8.45 20.23
CA GLY A 195 -52.95 9.70 19.89
C GLY A 195 -54.36 9.52 19.29
N VAL A 196 -54.59 8.46 18.50
CA VAL A 196 -55.92 8.16 17.93
C VAL A 196 -56.88 7.53 18.96
N LYS A 197 -56.36 6.86 19.99
CA LYS A 197 -57.16 6.18 21.03
C LYS A 197 -57.45 7.07 22.25
N GLU A 198 -56.67 8.11 22.44
CA GLU A 198 -56.75 9.02 23.60
C GLU A 198 -58.03 9.89 23.56
N PRO A 199 -58.90 9.83 24.58
CA PRO A 199 -60.15 10.60 24.58
C PRO A 199 -59.95 12.11 24.84
N MET A 200 -58.87 12.52 25.50
CA MET A 200 -58.60 13.92 25.78
C MET A 200 -57.92 14.60 24.58
N LEU A 201 -58.61 15.54 23.93
CA LEU A 201 -58.17 16.18 22.68
C LEU A 201 -56.74 16.75 22.72
N ARG A 202 -56.33 17.40 23.82
CA ARG A 202 -54.96 17.95 23.97
C ARG A 202 -53.89 16.85 23.99
N THR A 203 -54.18 15.75 24.67
CA THR A 203 -53.27 14.61 24.85
C THR A 203 -53.23 13.76 23.58
N SER A 204 -54.36 13.65 22.86
CA SER A 204 -54.45 13.11 21.51
C SER A 204 -53.60 13.89 20.49
N GLU A 205 -53.73 15.22 20.46
CA GLU A 205 -52.95 16.11 19.59
C GLU A 205 -51.44 16.03 19.92
N ALA A 206 -51.10 16.00 21.20
CA ALA A 206 -49.74 15.82 21.69
C ALA A 206 -49.06 14.54 21.21
N PHE A 207 -49.70 13.39 21.43
CA PHE A 207 -49.17 12.10 20.99
C PHE A 207 -49.10 12.01 19.45
N SER A 208 -50.06 12.59 18.74
CA SER A 208 -50.00 12.72 17.29
C SER A 208 -48.79 13.57 16.82
N GLN A 209 -48.50 14.69 17.50
CA GLN A 209 -47.34 15.53 17.20
C GLN A 209 -46.01 14.81 17.51
N PHE A 210 -45.93 14.05 18.61
CA PHE A 210 -44.76 13.20 18.90
C PHE A 210 -44.58 12.10 17.85
N GLY A 211 -45.68 11.48 17.38
CA GLY A 211 -45.66 10.47 16.32
C GLY A 211 -45.08 10.99 15.01
N VAL A 212 -45.56 12.15 14.56
CA VAL A 212 -45.03 12.84 13.36
C VAL A 212 -43.57 13.27 13.56
N THR A 213 -43.19 13.74 14.76
CA THR A 213 -41.81 14.14 15.07
C THR A 213 -40.84 12.99 14.92
N HIS A 214 -41.12 11.83 15.52
CA HIS A 214 -40.24 10.67 15.46
C HIS A 214 -40.13 10.09 14.04
N ARG A 215 -41.24 10.04 13.27
CA ARG A 215 -41.22 9.69 11.84
C ARG A 215 -40.41 10.67 10.98
N SER A 216 -40.33 11.94 11.35
CA SER A 216 -39.44 12.90 10.69
C SER A 216 -37.97 12.64 11.02
N MET A 217 -37.64 12.32 12.28
CA MET A 217 -36.27 11.99 12.71
C MET A 217 -35.73 10.71 12.05
N GLU A 218 -36.58 9.71 11.83
CA GLU A 218 -36.27 8.52 11.00
C GLU A 218 -35.85 8.94 9.57
N ARG A 219 -36.67 9.78 8.90
CA ARG A 219 -36.37 10.24 7.53
C ARG A 219 -35.07 11.03 7.46
N PHE A 220 -34.82 11.95 8.39
CA PHE A 220 -33.58 12.72 8.44
C PHE A 220 -32.36 11.82 8.68
N SER A 221 -32.48 10.81 9.56
CA SER A 221 -31.45 9.79 9.75
C SER A 221 -31.14 9.07 8.44
N ILE A 222 -32.16 8.61 7.72
CA ILE A 222 -32.02 7.90 6.44
C ILE A 222 -31.37 8.78 5.37
N GLU A 223 -31.70 10.07 5.29
CA GLU A 223 -31.04 11.02 4.38
C GLU A 223 -29.57 11.26 4.73
N MET A 224 -29.25 11.41 6.02
CA MET A 224 -27.88 11.54 6.49
C MET A 224 -27.04 10.28 6.19
N LEU A 225 -27.59 9.09 6.44
CA LEU A 225 -26.93 7.82 6.13
C LEU A 225 -26.57 7.71 4.63
N LYS A 226 -27.44 8.16 3.72
CA LYS A 226 -27.13 8.23 2.27
C LYS A 226 -25.96 9.17 1.96
N LYS A 227 -25.86 10.31 2.66
CA LYS A 227 -24.76 11.27 2.48
C LYS A 227 -23.42 10.76 3.03
N ILE A 228 -23.43 9.98 4.12
CA ILE A 228 -22.21 9.47 4.75
C ILE A 228 -21.73 8.15 4.13
N LYS A 229 -22.63 7.31 3.59
CA LYS A 229 -22.31 6.01 2.96
C LYS A 229 -21.15 6.08 1.93
N PRO A 230 -21.05 7.08 1.02
CA PRO A 230 -19.90 7.23 0.11
C PRO A 230 -18.54 7.36 0.80
N ILE A 231 -18.46 8.02 1.97
CA ILE A 231 -17.21 8.21 2.72
C ILE A 231 -16.57 6.86 3.06
N VAL A 232 -17.38 5.88 3.47
CA VAL A 232 -16.91 4.53 3.80
C VAL A 232 -16.40 3.80 2.55
N ALA A 233 -17.03 4.00 1.39
CA ALA A 233 -16.60 3.41 0.12
C ALA A 233 -15.26 3.99 -0.37
N ASP A 234 -15.08 5.30 -0.23
CA ASP A 234 -13.85 6.02 -0.61
C ASP A 234 -12.68 5.62 0.31
N LEU A 235 -12.88 5.63 1.64
CA LEU A 235 -11.88 5.15 2.62
C LEU A 235 -11.51 3.68 2.38
N ASN A 236 -12.49 2.82 2.09
CA ASN A 236 -12.27 1.42 1.77
C ASN A 236 -11.47 1.24 0.45
N THR A 237 -11.65 2.13 -0.52
CA THR A 237 -10.87 2.15 -1.77
C THR A 237 -9.41 2.53 -1.52
N PHE A 238 -9.15 3.54 -0.69
CA PHE A 238 -7.80 3.92 -0.27
C PHE A 238 -7.08 2.76 0.45
N LEU A 239 -7.75 2.16 1.45
CA LEU A 239 -7.22 1.06 2.25
C LEU A 239 -6.99 -0.24 1.47
N ARG A 240 -7.91 -0.62 0.57
CA ARG A 240 -7.86 -1.92 -0.13
C ARG A 240 -7.21 -1.89 -1.51
N LYS A 241 -7.08 -0.72 -2.15
CA LYS A 241 -6.44 -0.60 -3.47
C LYS A 241 -5.14 0.21 -3.42
N ALA A 242 -5.18 1.46 -2.95
CA ALA A 242 -4.05 2.38 -3.04
C ALA A 242 -2.85 2.01 -2.13
N ILE A 243 -3.12 1.67 -0.86
CA ILE A 243 -2.09 1.24 0.08
C ILE A 243 -1.44 -0.10 -0.33
N PRO A 244 -2.19 -1.16 -0.70
CA PRO A 244 -1.59 -2.42 -1.16
C PRO A 244 -0.75 -2.31 -2.44
N ASP A 245 -1.17 -1.51 -3.42
CA ASP A 245 -0.38 -1.24 -4.65
C ASP A 245 0.93 -0.50 -4.34
N THR A 246 0.90 0.47 -3.42
CA THR A 246 2.10 1.16 -2.96
C THR A 246 3.03 0.22 -2.19
N ARG A 247 2.48 -0.61 -1.28
CA ARG A 247 3.22 -1.68 -0.58
C ARG A 247 3.86 -2.67 -1.56
N LEU A 248 3.16 -3.06 -2.64
CA LEU A 248 3.71 -3.94 -3.69
C LEU A 248 4.87 -3.27 -4.44
N THR A 249 4.77 -1.98 -4.71
CA THR A 249 5.83 -1.21 -5.39
C THR A 249 7.09 -1.14 -4.52
N ILE A 250 6.93 -0.92 -3.21
CA ILE A 250 8.03 -0.93 -2.23
C ILE A 250 8.66 -2.33 -2.11
N LYS A 251 7.86 -3.41 -2.10
CA LYS A 251 8.38 -4.79 -2.15
C LYS A 251 9.23 -5.05 -3.40
N LYS A 252 8.81 -4.57 -4.58
CA LYS A 252 9.60 -4.66 -5.83
C LYS A 252 10.92 -3.88 -5.72
N TYR A 253 10.90 -2.67 -5.13
CA TYR A 253 12.11 -1.90 -4.89
C TYR A 253 13.10 -2.62 -3.94
N LEU A 254 12.61 -3.19 -2.83
CA LEU A 254 13.46 -3.95 -1.90
C LEU A 254 14.12 -5.16 -2.58
N ASP A 255 13.39 -5.86 -3.44
CA ASP A 255 13.94 -7.00 -4.17
C ASP A 255 15.10 -6.60 -5.12
N VAL A 256 14.98 -5.46 -5.80
CA VAL A 256 16.05 -4.89 -6.66
C VAL A 256 17.21 -4.33 -5.81
N LYS A 257 16.92 -3.71 -4.66
CA LYS A 257 17.94 -3.29 -3.68
C LYS A 257 18.79 -4.49 -3.22
N PHE A 258 18.16 -5.60 -2.84
CA PHE A 258 18.88 -6.78 -2.36
C PHE A 258 19.67 -7.46 -3.47
N GLU A 259 19.19 -7.46 -4.72
CA GLU A 259 19.99 -7.91 -5.88
C GLU A 259 21.26 -7.05 -6.06
N TYR A 260 21.13 -5.72 -6.05
CA TYR A 260 22.29 -4.81 -6.13
C TYR A 260 23.28 -4.99 -4.97
N LEU A 261 22.80 -5.10 -3.73
CA LEU A 261 23.65 -5.31 -2.55
C LEU A 261 24.39 -6.66 -2.61
N SER A 262 23.76 -7.71 -3.14
CA SER A 262 24.40 -9.03 -3.33
C SER A 262 25.57 -8.94 -4.30
N TYR A 263 25.43 -8.18 -5.38
CA TYR A 263 26.54 -7.91 -6.31
C TYR A 263 27.64 -7.06 -5.69
N CYS A 264 27.30 -6.04 -4.88
CA CYS A 264 28.31 -5.27 -4.15
C CYS A 264 29.11 -6.12 -3.15
N LEU A 265 28.43 -7.00 -2.41
CA LEU A 265 29.07 -7.93 -1.49
C LEU A 265 29.98 -8.92 -2.24
N LYS A 266 29.52 -9.48 -3.37
CA LYS A 266 30.35 -10.38 -4.19
C LYS A 266 31.58 -9.71 -4.76
N VAL A 267 31.48 -8.47 -5.26
CA VAL A 267 32.66 -7.71 -5.71
C VAL A 267 33.64 -7.51 -4.55
N LYS A 268 33.16 -7.13 -3.36
CA LYS A 268 34.02 -6.95 -2.19
C LYS A 268 34.73 -8.25 -1.78
N GLU A 269 34.02 -9.38 -1.74
CA GLU A 269 34.65 -10.69 -1.45
C GLU A 269 35.76 -11.01 -2.45
N MET A 270 35.56 -10.72 -3.74
CA MET A 270 36.59 -10.94 -4.77
C MET A 270 37.74 -9.93 -4.73
N ASP A 271 37.49 -8.70 -4.27
CA ASP A 271 38.52 -7.68 -4.01
C ASP A 271 39.38 -8.06 -2.78
N ASP A 272 38.74 -8.50 -1.70
CA ASP A 272 39.40 -8.92 -0.45
C ASP A 272 40.22 -10.22 -0.67
N GLU A 273 39.71 -11.16 -1.47
CA GLU A 273 40.44 -12.36 -1.92
C GLU A 273 41.67 -11.98 -2.78
N GLU A 274 41.50 -11.14 -3.80
CA GLU A 274 42.60 -10.69 -4.66
C GLU A 274 43.69 -9.95 -3.87
N TYR A 275 43.30 -9.14 -2.88
CA TYR A 275 44.22 -8.47 -1.97
C TYR A 275 45.00 -9.47 -1.10
N GLY A 276 44.33 -10.45 -0.48
CA GLY A 276 44.97 -11.44 0.38
C GLY A 276 46.04 -12.26 -0.35
N PHE A 277 45.71 -12.77 -1.54
CA PHE A 277 46.64 -13.53 -2.38
C PHE A 277 47.82 -12.66 -2.90
N ALA A 278 47.56 -11.39 -3.25
CA ALA A 278 48.61 -10.47 -3.65
C ALA A 278 49.63 -10.15 -2.53
N MET A 279 49.25 -10.23 -1.24
CA MET A 279 50.18 -10.09 -0.12
C MET A 279 51.11 -11.30 0.06
N VAL A 280 50.72 -12.48 -0.42
CA VAL A 280 51.53 -13.72 -0.38
C VAL A 280 52.39 -13.86 -1.65
N HIS A 281 52.25 -12.95 -2.62
CA HIS A 281 52.87 -13.00 -3.96
C HIS A 281 52.44 -14.20 -4.83
N GLU A 282 51.34 -14.87 -4.50
CA GLU A 282 50.74 -15.93 -5.31
C GLU A 282 49.46 -15.39 -6.00
N PRO A 283 49.53 -14.87 -7.23
CA PRO A 283 48.35 -14.35 -7.91
C PRO A 283 47.35 -15.47 -8.23
N LEU A 284 46.06 -15.17 -8.07
CA LEU A 284 44.98 -16.08 -8.45
C LEU A 284 44.97 -16.32 -9.96
N TYR A 285 44.83 -17.57 -10.38
CA TYR A 285 44.70 -17.96 -11.80
C TYR A 285 43.60 -17.18 -12.55
N ARG A 286 42.49 -16.83 -11.87
CA ARG A 286 41.43 -15.99 -12.46
C ARG A 286 41.95 -14.61 -12.88
N VAL A 287 42.88 -14.03 -12.12
CA VAL A 287 43.46 -12.70 -12.37
C VAL A 287 44.49 -12.75 -13.50
N GLU A 288 45.36 -13.76 -13.49
CA GLU A 288 46.36 -14.02 -14.54
C GLU A 288 45.75 -14.24 -15.92
N THR A 289 44.54 -14.83 -15.97
CA THR A 289 43.78 -15.07 -17.20
C THR A 289 42.89 -13.89 -17.64
N GLY A 290 42.97 -12.73 -16.96
CA GLY A 290 42.26 -11.50 -17.34
C GLY A 290 40.97 -11.21 -16.56
N ASN A 291 40.78 -11.89 -15.42
CA ASN A 291 39.73 -11.67 -14.40
C ASN A 291 38.29 -11.63 -14.96
N TYR A 292 37.96 -12.54 -15.88
CA TYR A 292 36.68 -12.50 -16.58
C TYR A 292 35.46 -12.59 -15.65
N GLU A 293 35.46 -13.51 -14.67
CA GLU A 293 34.34 -13.64 -13.74
C GLU A 293 34.07 -12.34 -12.96
N TYR A 294 35.14 -11.70 -12.46
CA TYR A 294 35.04 -10.41 -11.80
C TYR A 294 34.45 -9.34 -12.73
N ARG A 295 34.92 -9.28 -13.99
CA ARG A 295 34.39 -8.35 -15.00
C ARG A 295 32.92 -8.59 -15.37
N LEU A 296 32.47 -9.84 -15.37
CA LEU A 296 31.06 -10.23 -15.51
C LEU A 296 30.23 -9.72 -14.31
N ILE A 297 30.71 -9.95 -13.08
CA ILE A 297 30.05 -9.47 -11.86
C ILE A 297 30.00 -7.93 -11.81
N LEU A 298 31.05 -7.23 -12.26
CA LEU A 298 31.06 -5.77 -12.40
C LEU A 298 29.97 -5.25 -13.35
N ARG A 299 29.75 -5.92 -14.50
CA ARG A 299 28.67 -5.59 -15.43
C ARG A 299 27.30 -5.78 -14.76
N CYS A 300 27.06 -6.95 -14.16
CA CYS A 300 25.79 -7.23 -13.48
C CYS A 300 25.52 -6.26 -12.32
N ARG A 301 26.57 -5.83 -11.59
CA ARG A 301 26.49 -4.78 -10.56
C ARG A 301 26.06 -3.44 -11.15
N GLN A 302 26.60 -3.02 -12.31
CA GLN A 302 26.20 -1.79 -12.97
C GLN A 302 24.72 -1.84 -13.40
N ASP A 303 24.29 -2.95 -14.02
CA ASP A 303 22.90 -3.11 -14.46
C ASP A 303 21.92 -3.09 -13.26
N ALA A 304 22.27 -3.80 -12.19
CA ALA A 304 21.49 -3.81 -10.95
C ALA A 304 21.45 -2.41 -10.28
N ARG A 305 22.55 -1.66 -10.29
CA ARG A 305 22.62 -0.27 -9.81
C ARG A 305 21.67 0.65 -10.57
N SER A 306 21.63 0.53 -11.90
CA SER A 306 20.75 1.31 -12.76
C SER A 306 19.27 1.00 -12.50
N ARG A 307 18.92 -0.30 -12.38
CA ARG A 307 17.56 -0.72 -12.00
C ARG A 307 17.16 -0.21 -10.61
N PHE A 308 18.07 -0.30 -9.64
CA PHE A 308 17.87 0.18 -8.27
C PHE A 308 17.64 1.70 -8.22
N ALA A 309 18.45 2.48 -8.94
CA ALA A 309 18.31 3.93 -8.99
C ALA A 309 16.95 4.36 -9.56
N LYS A 310 16.50 3.74 -10.66
CA LYS A 310 15.19 3.98 -11.27
C LYS A 310 14.04 3.58 -10.34
N MET A 311 14.05 2.37 -9.78
CA MET A 311 13.02 1.93 -8.83
C MET A 311 12.95 2.84 -7.59
N ARG A 312 14.06 3.46 -7.18
CA ARG A 312 14.09 4.42 -6.08
C ARG A 312 13.35 5.71 -6.42
N SER A 313 13.55 6.30 -7.61
CA SER A 313 12.80 7.48 -8.02
C SER A 313 11.31 7.17 -8.16
N ASP A 314 10.97 6.02 -8.78
CA ASP A 314 9.59 5.62 -9.04
C ASP A 314 8.81 5.44 -7.72
N VAL A 315 9.42 4.84 -6.69
CA VAL A 315 8.82 4.70 -5.35
C VAL A 315 8.67 6.04 -4.63
N LEU A 316 9.66 6.94 -4.71
CA LEU A 316 9.58 8.25 -4.04
C LEU A 316 8.45 9.09 -4.61
N VAL A 317 8.34 9.18 -5.94
CA VAL A 317 7.23 9.87 -6.63
C VAL A 317 5.89 9.23 -6.28
N LYS A 318 5.79 7.89 -6.27
CA LYS A 318 4.53 7.20 -5.94
C LYS A 318 4.08 7.43 -4.49
N LEU A 319 5.00 7.49 -3.54
CA LEU A 319 4.70 7.84 -2.15
C LEU A 319 4.19 9.28 -2.03
N GLU A 320 4.82 10.23 -2.72
CA GLU A 320 4.41 11.65 -2.71
C GLU A 320 3.06 11.87 -3.40
N LEU A 321 2.78 11.17 -4.49
CA LEU A 321 1.46 11.18 -5.14
C LEU A 321 0.36 10.57 -4.25
N LEU A 322 0.67 9.49 -3.52
CA LEU A 322 -0.26 8.88 -2.58
C LEU A 322 -0.58 9.82 -1.42
N ASP A 323 0.43 10.48 -0.87
CA ASP A 323 0.33 11.40 0.27
C ASP A 323 -0.51 12.65 -0.09
N ASN A 324 -0.17 13.31 -1.20
CA ASN A 324 -0.93 14.44 -1.73
C ASN A 324 -2.40 14.11 -1.97
N LYS A 325 -2.69 12.93 -2.55
CA LYS A 325 -4.07 12.47 -2.75
C LYS A 325 -4.78 12.17 -1.43
N HIS A 326 -4.09 11.49 -0.51
CA HIS A 326 -4.62 11.17 0.83
C HIS A 326 -5.11 12.43 1.54
N VAL A 327 -4.30 13.49 1.60
CA VAL A 327 -4.66 14.72 2.32
C VAL A 327 -5.91 15.37 1.74
N GLN A 328 -5.99 15.49 0.40
CA GLN A 328 -7.15 16.07 -0.29
C GLN A 328 -8.42 15.25 -0.07
N ASP A 329 -8.37 13.93 -0.30
CA ASP A 329 -9.52 13.04 -0.11
C ASP A 329 -10.00 13.08 1.34
N THR A 330 -9.08 13.06 2.33
CA THR A 330 -9.43 13.01 3.76
C THR A 330 -10.14 14.28 4.24
N VAL A 331 -9.67 15.46 3.84
CA VAL A 331 -10.31 16.74 4.19
C VAL A 331 -11.73 16.80 3.64
N LEU A 332 -11.92 16.42 2.37
CA LEU A 332 -13.23 16.41 1.73
C LEU A 332 -14.22 15.45 2.42
N GLN A 333 -13.77 14.25 2.78
CA GLN A 333 -14.66 13.30 3.48
C GLN A 333 -14.99 13.75 4.91
N LEU A 334 -14.05 14.37 5.64
CA LEU A 334 -14.31 14.89 6.98
C LEU A 334 -15.32 16.06 6.96
N GLN A 335 -15.20 16.97 5.98
CA GLN A 335 -16.18 18.04 5.77
C GLN A 335 -17.57 17.45 5.50
N ARG A 336 -17.69 16.53 4.53
CA ARG A 336 -18.95 15.83 4.23
C ARG A 336 -19.58 15.13 5.43
N PHE A 337 -18.76 14.52 6.29
CA PHE A 337 -19.23 13.89 7.53
C PHE A 337 -19.81 14.92 8.50
N ILE A 338 -19.06 15.99 8.79
CA ILE A 338 -19.47 17.04 9.72
C ILE A 338 -20.74 17.75 9.21
N ASP A 339 -20.78 18.12 7.93
CA ASP A 339 -21.93 18.80 7.32
C ASP A 339 -23.19 17.93 7.36
N ALA A 340 -23.06 16.62 7.10
CA ALA A 340 -24.19 15.69 7.16
C ALA A 340 -24.72 15.52 8.60
N MET A 341 -23.84 15.35 9.58
CA MET A 341 -24.20 15.25 11.00
C MET A 341 -24.82 16.55 11.53
N ALA A 342 -24.24 17.71 11.19
CA ALA A 342 -24.75 19.02 11.60
C ALA A 342 -26.14 19.29 11.00
N THR A 343 -26.34 18.98 9.71
CA THR A 343 -27.65 19.11 9.04
C THR A 343 -28.71 18.24 9.74
N TYR A 344 -28.38 16.97 10.02
CA TYR A 344 -29.28 16.05 10.71
C TYR A 344 -29.69 16.55 12.11
N HIS A 345 -28.72 16.98 12.92
CA HIS A 345 -28.99 17.46 14.26
C HIS A 345 -29.79 18.78 14.28
N ASP A 346 -29.53 19.70 13.35
CA ASP A 346 -30.36 20.91 13.21
C ASP A 346 -31.79 20.56 12.76
N GLN A 347 -31.98 19.71 11.75
CA GLN A 347 -33.31 19.25 11.31
C GLN A 347 -34.11 18.62 12.47
N CYS A 348 -33.49 17.73 13.25
CA CYS A 348 -34.10 17.15 14.44
C CYS A 348 -34.44 18.23 15.48
N TYR A 349 -33.55 19.18 15.74
CA TYR A 349 -33.80 20.30 16.66
C TYR A 349 -34.97 21.18 16.20
N GLN A 350 -35.07 21.53 14.91
CA GLN A 350 -36.16 22.37 14.41
C GLN A 350 -37.54 21.71 14.56
N VAL A 351 -37.64 20.38 14.41
CA VAL A 351 -38.92 19.66 14.63
C VAL A 351 -39.22 19.53 16.13
N MET A 352 -38.24 19.14 16.95
CA MET A 352 -38.44 19.07 18.41
C MET A 352 -38.82 20.43 19.03
N LYS A 353 -38.24 21.54 18.54
CA LYS A 353 -38.54 22.91 19.00
C LYS A 353 -39.99 23.34 18.78
N GLN A 354 -40.70 22.72 17.84
CA GLN A 354 -42.11 23.00 17.56
C GLN A 354 -43.06 22.30 18.55
N ALA A 355 -42.59 21.31 19.31
CA ALA A 355 -43.37 20.61 20.33
C ALA A 355 -43.48 21.45 21.62
N LYS A 356 -44.45 22.36 21.68
CA LYS A 356 -44.85 23.08 22.91
C LYS A 356 -45.99 22.34 23.62
N ILE A 357 -45.65 21.25 24.31
CA ILE A 357 -46.63 20.26 24.79
C ILE A 357 -46.53 20.03 26.31
N PHE A 358 -46.58 21.12 27.11
CA PHE A 358 -46.66 21.02 28.56
C PHE A 358 -47.56 22.12 29.16
N PRO A 359 -48.34 21.84 30.22
CA PRO A 359 -48.49 20.53 30.86
C PRO A 359 -49.36 19.55 30.05
N LEU A 360 -49.01 18.27 30.12
CA LEU A 360 -49.81 17.14 29.66
C LEU A 360 -50.63 16.61 30.84
N GLU A 361 -51.94 16.74 30.77
CA GLU A 361 -52.87 16.11 31.70
C GLU A 361 -53.23 14.74 31.12
N VAL A 362 -52.88 13.67 31.84
CA VAL A 362 -53.24 12.29 31.48
C VAL A 362 -54.05 11.74 32.64
N ASP A 363 -55.35 11.57 32.44
CA ASP A 363 -56.24 10.94 33.42
C ASP A 363 -55.93 9.42 33.45
N LEU A 364 -54.98 9.06 34.30
CA LEU A 364 -54.68 7.67 34.59
C LEU A 364 -55.80 7.07 35.45
N ASP A 365 -56.36 5.97 34.96
CA ASP A 365 -57.35 5.18 35.72
C ASP A 365 -56.78 4.79 37.09
N ARG A 366 -57.63 4.69 38.13
CA ARG A 366 -57.16 4.48 39.52
C ARG A 366 -56.38 3.17 39.73
N ASN A 367 -56.46 2.24 38.78
CA ASN A 367 -55.75 0.96 38.78
C ASN A 367 -54.44 0.99 37.97
N ALA A 368 -54.04 2.12 37.38
CA ALA A 368 -52.82 2.24 36.56
C ALA A 368 -51.52 1.91 37.32
N PHE A 369 -51.54 1.93 38.66
CA PHE A 369 -50.42 1.60 39.53
C PHE A 369 -50.71 0.46 40.52
N THR A 370 -51.82 -0.27 40.38
CA THR A 370 -52.03 -1.49 41.18
C THR A 370 -51.18 -2.63 40.62
N TYR A 371 -49.91 -2.65 41.01
CA TYR A 371 -49.10 -3.85 40.95
C TYR A 371 -49.79 -4.95 41.76
N SER A 372 -49.86 -6.16 41.20
CA SER A 372 -50.47 -7.30 41.87
C SER A 372 -49.57 -7.81 43.00
N THR A 373 -49.60 -7.12 44.14
CA THR A 373 -49.02 -7.59 45.40
C THR A 373 -49.84 -8.79 45.88
N GLY A 374 -49.40 -9.99 45.50
CA GLY A 374 -49.88 -11.22 46.12
C GLY A 374 -49.65 -11.14 47.62
N ILE A 375 -50.72 -11.24 48.40
CA ILE A 375 -50.64 -11.26 49.86
C ILE A 375 -49.99 -12.57 50.26
N ILE A 376 -48.71 -12.51 50.64
CA ILE A 376 -48.10 -13.54 51.48
C ILE A 376 -48.54 -13.19 52.90
N SER A 377 -49.41 -14.02 53.48
CA SER A 377 -49.78 -13.89 54.88
C SER A 377 -48.54 -14.14 55.76
N PRO A 378 -48.27 -13.28 56.75
CA PRO A 378 -47.19 -13.53 57.69
C PRO A 378 -47.70 -14.45 58.80
N ASP A 379 -47.32 -15.73 58.77
CA ASP A 379 -47.05 -16.55 59.95
C ASP A 379 -46.46 -17.91 59.51
N GLU A 380 -45.55 -18.44 60.35
CA GLU A 380 -44.89 -19.75 60.32
C GLU A 380 -43.70 -19.94 59.33
N ASP A 381 -42.51 -19.95 59.95
CA ASP A 381 -41.26 -20.65 59.61
C ASP A 381 -40.37 -20.20 58.42
N GLU A 382 -39.41 -19.30 58.71
CA GLU A 382 -38.05 -19.43 58.15
C GLU A 382 -37.31 -20.54 58.91
N PRO A 383 -36.53 -21.41 58.22
CA PRO A 383 -35.10 -21.09 58.12
C PRO A 383 -34.36 -21.48 56.82
N GLU A 384 -33.21 -20.83 56.68
CA GLU A 384 -31.97 -21.26 56.02
C GLU A 384 -31.81 -21.21 54.49
N MET A 385 -31.04 -20.18 54.12
CA MET A 385 -30.12 -20.09 52.98
C MET A 385 -29.51 -21.42 52.54
N GLY A 386 -29.65 -21.75 51.25
CA GLY A 386 -28.88 -22.79 50.56
C GLY A 386 -28.33 -22.27 49.22
N GLU A 387 -27.03 -22.41 49.00
CA GLU A 387 -26.38 -22.09 47.73
C GLU A 387 -26.74 -23.12 46.66
N GLU A 388 -27.49 -22.75 45.62
CA GLU A 388 -27.43 -23.35 44.27
C GLU A 388 -28.38 -22.61 43.32
N VAL A 389 -27.86 -21.80 42.39
CA VAL A 389 -28.02 -21.86 40.91
C VAL A 389 -27.17 -20.74 40.28
N VAL A 390 -25.84 -20.84 40.39
CA VAL A 390 -24.93 -20.18 39.44
C VAL A 390 -24.49 -21.26 38.46
N ASN A 391 -25.15 -21.34 37.30
CA ASN A 391 -24.69 -21.96 36.03
C ASN A 391 -25.90 -22.19 35.08
N LYS A 392 -26.41 -21.13 34.44
CA LYS A 392 -27.33 -21.30 33.30
C LYS A 392 -27.40 -20.15 32.28
N GLU A 393 -26.33 -19.35 32.17
CA GLU A 393 -26.24 -18.22 31.21
C GLU A 393 -25.05 -18.35 30.22
N PHE A 394 -24.53 -19.56 30.00
CA PHE A 394 -23.29 -19.79 29.20
C PHE A 394 -23.44 -20.66 27.95
N GLU A 395 -24.66 -20.85 27.41
CA GLU A 395 -24.88 -21.65 26.17
C GLU A 395 -25.62 -20.95 25.01
N GLU A 396 -26.02 -19.68 25.11
CA GLU A 396 -26.67 -18.97 23.98
C GLU A 396 -25.73 -18.06 23.14
N GLU A 397 -24.50 -17.75 23.57
CA GLU A 397 -23.55 -16.94 22.78
C GLU A 397 -22.96 -17.68 21.55
N SER A 398 -23.17 -18.99 21.41
CA SER A 398 -22.58 -19.80 20.33
C SER A 398 -23.44 -19.84 19.04
N ALA A 399 -24.75 -19.57 19.13
CA ALA A 399 -25.67 -19.75 18.02
C ALA A 399 -25.72 -18.57 17.02
N LEU A 400 -25.27 -17.37 17.41
CA LEU A 400 -25.32 -16.16 16.59
C LEU A 400 -24.03 -15.89 15.78
N ALA A 401 -23.02 -16.77 15.88
CA ALA A 401 -21.77 -16.68 15.13
C ALA A 401 -21.86 -17.27 13.70
N GLY A 402 -23.01 -17.82 13.29
CA GLY A 402 -23.20 -18.53 12.02
C GLY A 402 -23.39 -17.62 10.80
N ASP A 403 -24.18 -16.54 10.92
CA ASP A 403 -24.53 -15.67 9.79
C ASP A 403 -23.54 -14.50 9.61
N VAL A 404 -22.26 -14.85 9.47
CA VAL A 404 -21.23 -13.92 8.96
C VAL A 404 -21.33 -13.84 7.43
N GLN A 405 -22.44 -13.32 6.93
CA GLN A 405 -22.50 -12.77 5.58
C GLN A 405 -22.20 -11.27 5.61
N LEU A 406 -21.60 -10.77 4.53
CA LEU A 406 -21.46 -9.34 4.32
C LEU A 406 -22.84 -8.69 4.47
N ILE A 407 -22.96 -7.64 5.28
CA ILE A 407 -23.93 -6.60 4.95
C ILE A 407 -23.41 -5.98 3.66
N ASP A 408 -23.88 -6.51 2.53
CA ASP A 408 -23.73 -5.82 1.28
C ASP A 408 -24.57 -4.55 1.38
N LEU A 409 -23.88 -3.42 1.26
CA LEU A 409 -24.51 -2.11 1.26
C LEU A 409 -25.35 -1.89 -0.01
N ALA A 410 -25.39 -2.85 -0.94
CA ALA A 410 -26.37 -2.95 -2.02
C ALA A 410 -27.83 -3.02 -1.52
N ASP A 411 -28.13 -3.78 -0.44
CA ASP A 411 -29.51 -4.07 0.00
C ASP A 411 -30.17 -2.94 0.81
N VAL A 412 -29.55 -1.76 0.89
CA VAL A 412 -30.26 -0.55 1.31
C VAL A 412 -31.05 -0.07 0.10
N ASP A 413 -32.21 -0.69 -0.15
CA ASP A 413 -33.14 -0.21 -1.16
C ASP A 413 -33.73 1.13 -0.71
N VAL A 414 -33.42 2.18 -1.48
CA VAL A 414 -33.81 3.56 -1.21
C VAL A 414 -35.08 3.94 -2.00
N ALA A 415 -35.74 2.97 -2.63
CA ALA A 415 -37.05 3.16 -3.23
C ALA A 415 -38.11 3.52 -2.16
N GLY A 416 -38.49 4.81 -2.10
CA GLY A 416 -39.66 5.23 -1.35
C GLY A 416 -40.94 4.58 -1.89
N PRO A 417 -41.98 4.41 -1.05
CA PRO A 417 -43.17 3.64 -1.43
C PRO A 417 -43.86 4.23 -2.67
N ALA A 418 -43.93 3.44 -3.74
CA ALA A 418 -44.61 3.81 -4.97
C ALA A 418 -46.12 3.99 -4.70
N ASN A 419 -46.64 5.13 -5.14
CA ASN A 419 -48.01 5.56 -4.84
C ASN A 419 -49.02 4.73 -5.63
N ASN A 420 -49.63 3.72 -4.97
CA ASN A 420 -50.50 2.74 -5.61
C ASN A 420 -51.94 3.30 -5.81
N MET A 421 -52.04 4.34 -6.64
CA MET A 421 -53.29 5.03 -6.91
C MET A 421 -54.08 4.30 -8.01
N ARG A 422 -55.15 3.60 -7.62
CA ARG A 422 -56.14 3.03 -8.55
C ARG A 422 -56.62 4.13 -9.50
N ARG A 423 -56.40 3.96 -10.80
CA ARG A 423 -56.98 4.84 -11.83
C ARG A 423 -58.05 4.08 -12.60
N THR A 424 -59.29 4.52 -12.45
CA THR A 424 -60.44 4.06 -13.24
C THR A 424 -60.25 4.38 -14.72
N GLN A 425 -60.84 3.55 -15.58
CA GLN A 425 -60.85 3.75 -17.03
C GLN A 425 -61.69 4.98 -17.41
N GLU A 426 -61.18 5.80 -18.33
CA GLU A 426 -62.01 6.53 -19.29
C GLU A 426 -61.21 6.91 -20.55
N ARG A 427 -61.90 7.32 -21.61
CA ARG A 427 -61.51 7.09 -23.02
C ARG A 427 -60.61 8.15 -23.67
N GLU A 428 -60.11 7.75 -24.84
CA GLU A 428 -59.21 8.38 -25.82
C GLU A 428 -59.54 9.84 -26.24
N VAL A 429 -58.53 10.59 -26.70
CA VAL A 429 -58.29 11.02 -28.12
C VAL A 429 -56.90 11.72 -28.21
N PRO A 430 -56.04 11.44 -29.23
CA PRO A 430 -54.73 12.11 -29.45
C PRO A 430 -54.84 13.34 -30.38
N PRO A 431 -53.95 14.35 -30.28
CA PRO A 431 -52.57 14.28 -30.83
C PRO A 431 -51.53 14.91 -29.85
N MET A 432 -50.27 15.29 -30.16
CA MET A 432 -49.49 15.43 -31.42
C MET A 432 -47.97 15.18 -31.15
N LYS A 433 -47.07 15.55 -32.08
CA LYS A 433 -45.60 15.50 -31.93
C LYS A 433 -44.97 16.90 -31.98
N SER A 434 -43.89 17.13 -31.22
CA SER A 434 -42.83 18.08 -31.58
C SER A 434 -41.47 17.60 -31.08
N ASN A 435 -40.45 17.67 -31.95
CA ASN A 435 -39.08 17.25 -31.64
C ASN A 435 -38.32 18.31 -30.84
N GLY A 436 -37.33 17.89 -30.05
CA GLY A 436 -36.31 18.76 -29.46
C GLY A 436 -35.05 17.97 -29.14
N HIS A 437 -33.98 18.18 -29.91
CA HIS A 437 -32.68 17.51 -29.71
C HIS A 437 -31.91 18.11 -28.52
N SER A 438 -31.18 17.26 -27.79
CA SER A 438 -29.76 17.54 -27.52
C SER A 438 -28.98 16.24 -27.35
N GLU A 439 -27.91 16.08 -28.13
CA GLU A 439 -26.96 14.98 -28.03
C GLU A 439 -25.88 15.32 -26.99
N LEU A 440 -25.33 14.31 -26.30
CA LEU A 440 -23.94 14.34 -25.84
C LEU A 440 -23.41 12.93 -25.52
N ALA A 441 -22.84 12.31 -26.57
CA ALA A 441 -21.86 11.23 -26.62
C ALA A 441 -21.74 10.23 -25.45
N ASP A 442 -22.20 9.01 -25.72
CA ASP A 442 -21.75 7.77 -25.10
C ASP A 442 -20.24 7.51 -25.36
N TRP A 443 -19.53 6.96 -24.37
CA TRP A 443 -18.24 6.28 -24.58
C TRP A 443 -18.38 4.82 -24.18
N SER A 444 -18.63 3.96 -25.17
CA SER A 444 -18.68 2.51 -24.99
C SER A 444 -17.55 1.80 -25.75
N VAL A 445 -17.36 0.52 -25.43
CA VAL A 445 -16.47 -0.46 -26.08
C VAL A 445 -14.98 -0.39 -25.71
N PHE A 446 -14.60 -1.28 -24.77
CA PHE A 446 -13.53 -2.25 -25.02
C PHE A 446 -13.95 -3.59 -24.41
N ASN A 447 -14.50 -4.49 -25.23
CA ASN A 447 -14.80 -5.87 -24.83
C ASN A 447 -13.49 -6.68 -24.80
N GLY A 448 -13.18 -7.29 -23.67
CA GLY A 448 -12.12 -8.30 -23.53
C GLY A 448 -12.62 -9.69 -23.89
N GLU A 449 -11.78 -10.49 -24.54
CA GLU A 449 -12.15 -11.77 -25.13
C GLU A 449 -12.36 -12.92 -24.12
N SER A 450 -13.10 -13.92 -24.59
CA SER A 450 -13.40 -15.20 -23.92
C SER A 450 -12.14 -15.93 -23.42
N LEU A 451 -12.14 -16.28 -22.13
CA LEU A 451 -11.24 -17.28 -21.54
C LEU A 451 -12.06 -18.48 -21.07
N ARG A 452 -11.75 -19.65 -21.64
CA ARG A 452 -12.44 -20.92 -21.39
C ARG A 452 -12.07 -21.48 -20.01
N GLN A 453 -13.06 -22.12 -19.36
CA GLN A 453 -12.81 -23.05 -18.27
C GLN A 453 -12.14 -24.33 -18.80
N PRO A 454 -11.22 -24.97 -18.05
CA PRO A 454 -10.88 -26.37 -18.22
C PRO A 454 -11.61 -27.27 -17.19
N ASP A 455 -11.96 -28.47 -17.63
CA ASP A 455 -12.74 -29.46 -16.87
C ASP A 455 -12.05 -30.04 -15.63
N HIS A 456 -12.88 -30.51 -14.69
CA HIS A 456 -12.50 -31.48 -13.68
C HIS A 456 -12.42 -32.90 -14.27
N SER A 457 -11.26 -33.56 -14.24
CA SER A 457 -11.14 -35.00 -13.90
C SER A 457 -9.69 -35.52 -14.00
N ALA A 458 -9.45 -36.64 -13.29
CA ALA A 458 -8.29 -37.55 -13.41
C ALA A 458 -6.88 -37.02 -13.07
N MET A 459 -6.42 -37.31 -11.85
CA MET A 459 -5.39 -38.36 -11.65
C MET A 459 -5.27 -38.74 -10.17
N THR A 460 -5.59 -40.00 -9.86
CA THR A 460 -5.15 -40.69 -8.64
C THR A 460 -3.74 -41.25 -8.84
N ASP A 461 -3.10 -41.64 -7.74
CA ASP A 461 -1.94 -42.54 -7.66
C ASP A 461 -0.63 -42.06 -8.32
N VAL A 462 0.36 -41.67 -7.50
CA VAL A 462 1.54 -42.51 -7.18
C VAL A 462 2.19 -41.96 -5.89
N PHE A 463 1.91 -42.61 -4.77
CA PHE A 463 2.86 -42.71 -3.66
C PHE A 463 3.13 -44.20 -3.46
N ARG A 464 4.33 -44.65 -3.82
CA ARG A 464 4.84 -45.94 -3.38
C ARG A 464 6.30 -45.80 -2.97
N THR A 465 6.56 -46.22 -1.76
CA THR A 465 7.88 -46.50 -1.20
C THR A 465 8.58 -47.55 -2.05
N ASP A 466 9.86 -47.36 -2.32
CA ASP A 466 10.97 -48.15 -1.74
C ASP A 466 12.28 -47.34 -1.85
#